data_AF-A0A2N7QDH3-F1
#
_entry.id   AF-A0A2N7QDH3-F1
#
_cell.length_a   1.000
_cell.length_b   1.000
_cell.length_c   1.000
_cell.angle_alpha   90.00
_cell.angle_beta   90.00
_cell.angle_gamma   90.00
#
_symmetry.space_group_name_H-M   'P 1'
#
loop_
_entity.id
_entity.type
_entity.pdbx_description
1 polymer ?
#
loop_
_entity_poly.entity_id
_entity_poly.type
_entity_poly.pdbx_seq_one_letter_code
_entity_poly.pdbx_strand_id
1 'polypeptide(L)'
;MIEEFLPWYNENYTKKVRNVYRELSREVDIEKIFSIKYLRKAKKDNTISFEDKIYQLFPLNGIRDFSGRWIEVCETLEGEIKLFYKDKEVLYKTYVKDEFNRLKKYRDT
;
A
#
# COMPACT_ATOMS: atom_id res chain seq x y z
N MET A 1 7.75 -39.05 5.45
CA MET A 1 8.37 -38.46 6.67
C MET A 1 7.52 -37.31 7.24
N ILE A 2 7.20 -36.24 6.50
CA ILE A 2 6.27 -35.19 7.00
C ILE A 2 4.84 -35.73 7.17
N GLU A 3 4.37 -36.57 6.25
CA GLU A 3 3.01 -37.11 6.24
C GLU A 3 2.70 -38.05 7.42
N GLU A 4 3.72 -38.69 8.01
CA GLU A 4 3.56 -39.56 9.18
C GLU A 4 3.85 -38.82 10.50
N PHE A 5 4.80 -37.88 10.46
CA PHE A 5 5.20 -37.12 11.65
C PHE A 5 4.13 -36.14 12.10
N LEU A 6 3.51 -35.38 11.20
CA LEU A 6 2.53 -34.36 11.57
C LEU A 6 1.30 -34.94 12.29
N PRO A 7 0.67 -36.05 11.82
CA PRO A 7 -0.41 -36.68 12.55
C PRO A 7 0.01 -37.16 13.94
N TRP A 8 1.12 -37.91 14.05
CA TRP A 8 1.62 -38.42 15.33
C TRP A 8 1.97 -37.30 16.31
N TYR A 9 2.68 -36.26 15.85
CA TYR A 9 3.07 -35.15 16.71
C TYR A 9 1.85 -34.35 17.17
N ASN A 10 0.92 -34.05 16.27
CA ASN A 10 -0.28 -33.31 16.64
C ASN A 10 -1.14 -34.10 17.64
N GLU A 11 -1.26 -35.41 17.50
CA GLU A 11 -1.97 -36.26 18.45
C GLU A 11 -1.34 -36.24 19.85
N ASN A 12 0.00 -36.35 19.92
CA ASN A 12 0.71 -36.49 21.19
C ASN A 12 0.98 -35.16 21.90
N TYR A 13 1.08 -34.05 21.16
CA TYR A 13 1.57 -32.77 21.69
C TYR A 13 0.63 -31.58 21.49
N THR A 14 -0.47 -31.69 20.73
CA THR A 14 -1.43 -30.58 20.60
C THR A 14 -2.22 -30.41 21.88
N LYS A 15 -2.00 -29.28 22.55
CA LYS A 15 -2.86 -28.86 23.67
C LYS A 15 -4.07 -28.12 23.13
N LYS A 16 -5.28 -28.59 23.48
CA LYS A 16 -6.51 -27.84 23.20
C LYS A 16 -6.53 -26.57 24.06
N VAL A 17 -6.34 -25.44 23.40
CA VAL A 17 -6.46 -24.11 24.01
C VAL A 17 -7.73 -23.43 23.53
N ARG A 18 -8.32 -22.59 24.38
CA ARG A 18 -9.42 -21.72 23.95
C ARG A 18 -8.87 -20.69 22.96
N ASN A 19 -9.61 -20.42 21.89
CA ASN A 19 -9.29 -19.32 21.00
C ASN A 19 -9.46 -18.00 21.76
N VAL A 20 -8.37 -17.24 21.90
CA VAL A 20 -8.31 -15.92 22.55
C VAL A 20 -8.19 -14.77 21.56
N TYR A 21 -8.09 -15.07 20.25
CA TYR A 21 -8.06 -14.07 19.21
C TYR A 21 -9.43 -13.42 19.06
N ARG A 22 -9.43 -12.12 18.79
CA ARG A 22 -10.66 -11.39 18.46
C ARG A 22 -11.08 -11.76 17.04
N GLU A 23 -12.39 -11.82 16.82
CA GLU A 23 -12.91 -11.91 15.47
C GLU A 23 -12.48 -10.68 14.67
N LEU A 24 -12.07 -10.92 13.43
CA LEU A 24 -11.71 -9.85 12.53
C LEU A 24 -12.98 -9.11 12.10
N SER A 25 -13.05 -7.82 12.38
CA SER A 25 -14.16 -6.99 11.86
C SER A 25 -14.11 -6.94 10.33
N ARG A 26 -15.28 -6.96 9.69
CA ARG A 26 -15.41 -6.81 8.22
C ARG A 26 -14.91 -5.47 7.70
N GLU A 27 -14.76 -4.49 8.58
CA GLU A 27 -14.26 -3.15 8.27
C GLU A 27 -12.73 -3.07 8.25
N VAL A 28 -12.04 -4.17 8.61
CA VAL A 28 -10.58 -4.21 8.64
C VAL A 28 -10.04 -4.48 7.24
N ASP A 29 -9.28 -3.52 6.72
CA ASP A 29 -8.51 -3.68 5.48
C ASP A 29 -7.24 -4.52 5.75
N ILE A 30 -7.35 -5.82 5.51
CA ILE A 30 -6.27 -6.80 5.71
C ILE A 30 -5.06 -6.48 4.83
N GLU A 31 -5.29 -6.11 3.57
CA GLU A 31 -4.22 -5.82 2.62
C GLU A 31 -3.40 -4.63 3.10
N LYS A 32 -4.05 -3.58 3.60
CA LYS A 32 -3.36 -2.44 4.22
C LYS A 32 -2.62 -2.81 5.50
N ILE A 33 -3.13 -3.72 6.33
CA ILE A 33 -2.45 -4.17 7.56
C ILE A 33 -1.14 -4.89 7.24
N PHE A 34 -1.16 -5.81 6.28
CA PHE A 34 0.01 -6.62 5.94
C PHE A 34 0.94 -5.96 4.92
N SER A 35 0.61 -4.77 4.43
CA SER A 35 1.45 -4.00 3.51
C SER A 35 2.73 -3.43 4.14
N ILE A 36 3.76 -3.25 3.31
CA ILE A 36 4.94 -2.45 3.65
C ILE A 36 4.62 -0.99 3.38
N LYS A 37 4.91 -0.11 4.36
CA LYS A 37 4.50 1.28 4.33
C LYS A 37 5.68 2.24 4.20
N TYR A 38 5.53 3.21 3.31
CA TYR A 38 6.52 4.26 3.09
C TYR A 38 5.85 5.63 3.08
N LEU A 39 6.51 6.63 3.67
CA LEU A 39 6.04 8.01 3.56
C LEU A 39 6.74 8.74 2.42
N ARG A 40 5.96 9.42 1.58
CA ARG A 40 6.45 10.28 0.50
C ARG A 40 5.76 11.63 0.54
N LYS A 41 6.55 12.70 0.41
CA LYS A 41 6.01 14.06 0.36
C LYS A 41 5.60 14.41 -1.07
N ALA A 42 4.38 14.87 -1.27
CA ALA A 42 3.91 15.28 -2.59
C ALA A 42 4.59 16.58 -3.04
N LYS A 43 4.99 16.60 -4.31
CA LYS A 43 5.59 17.76 -4.99
C LYS A 43 4.52 18.80 -5.35
N LYS A 44 4.97 19.98 -5.77
CA LYS A 44 4.08 21.08 -6.20
C LYS A 44 3.22 20.74 -7.42
N ASP A 45 3.64 19.80 -8.25
CA ASP A 45 2.86 19.28 -9.39
C ASP A 45 1.90 18.16 -8.99
N ASN A 46 1.63 18.01 -7.68
CA ASN A 46 0.75 17.01 -7.11
C ASN A 46 1.17 15.55 -7.42
N THR A 47 2.47 15.32 -7.56
CA THR A 47 3.05 13.99 -7.77
C THR A 47 3.83 13.49 -6.55
N ILE A 48 3.97 12.18 -6.43
CA ILE A 48 5.01 11.55 -5.62
C ILE A 48 5.92 10.69 -6.51
N SER A 49 7.16 10.50 -6.07
CA SER A 49 8.08 9.54 -6.68
C SER A 49 8.29 8.39 -5.69
N PHE A 50 8.14 7.19 -6.19
CA PHE A 50 8.40 5.96 -5.46
C PHE A 50 9.02 4.98 -6.45
N GLU A 51 10.19 4.44 -6.09
CA GLU A 51 11.04 3.66 -7.00
C GLU A 51 11.28 4.39 -8.33
N ASP A 52 11.18 3.69 -9.46
CA ASP A 52 11.36 4.24 -10.82
C ASP A 52 10.07 4.77 -11.44
N LYS A 53 9.07 5.04 -10.60
CA LYS A 53 7.74 5.49 -11.03
C LYS A 53 7.38 6.85 -10.42
N ILE A 54 6.54 7.56 -11.16
CA ILE A 54 5.91 8.81 -10.74
C ILE A 54 4.41 8.57 -10.67
N TYR A 55 3.81 8.97 -9.54
CA TYR A 55 2.39 8.82 -9.28
C TYR A 55 1.77 10.21 -9.23
N GLN A 56 0.96 10.54 -10.22
CA GLN A 56 0.15 11.75 -10.26
C GLN A 56 -1.11 11.51 -9.42
N LEU A 57 -1.25 12.26 -8.34
CA LEU A 57 -2.36 12.12 -7.41
C LEU A 57 -3.60 12.82 -7.96
N PHE A 58 -4.76 12.19 -7.82
CA PHE A 58 -6.06 12.80 -8.13
C PHE A 58 -6.70 13.43 -6.89
N PRO A 59 -7.48 14.51 -7.05
CA PRO A 59 -8.22 15.13 -5.95
C PRO A 59 -9.06 14.13 -5.16
N LEU A 60 -9.16 14.34 -3.84
CA LEU A 60 -9.88 13.47 -2.93
C LEU A 60 -10.80 14.29 -2.02
N ASN A 61 -12.11 14.07 -2.08
CA ASN A 61 -13.10 14.56 -1.10
C ASN A 61 -12.84 16.00 -0.60
N GLY A 62 -12.88 16.98 -1.50
CA GLY A 62 -12.68 18.40 -1.18
C GLY A 62 -11.21 18.85 -1.10
N ILE A 63 -10.26 17.92 -1.18
CA ILE A 63 -8.83 18.24 -1.31
C ILE A 63 -8.50 18.37 -2.80
N ARG A 64 -8.23 19.60 -3.24
CA ARG A 64 -7.87 19.89 -4.63
C ARG A 64 -6.44 19.44 -4.98
N ASP A 65 -5.51 19.58 -4.03
CA ASP A 65 -4.12 19.19 -4.21
C ASP A 65 -3.47 18.71 -2.90
N PHE A 66 -2.41 17.93 -3.04
CA PHE A 66 -1.63 17.35 -1.96
C PHE A 66 -0.24 17.97 -1.84
N SER A 67 0.00 19.13 -2.46
CA SER A 67 1.33 19.74 -2.50
C SER A 67 1.91 19.92 -1.10
N GLY A 68 3.08 19.35 -0.86
CA GLY A 68 3.77 19.39 0.43
C GLY A 68 3.17 18.48 1.52
N ARG A 69 2.10 17.73 1.23
CA ARG A 69 1.51 16.77 2.17
C ARG A 69 2.23 15.43 2.11
N TRP A 70 2.21 14.70 3.22
CA TRP A 70 2.73 13.34 3.29
C TRP A 70 1.66 12.35 2.85
N ILE A 71 2.05 11.48 1.92
CA ILE A 71 1.25 10.38 1.39
C ILE A 71 1.89 9.08 1.86
N GLU A 72 1.06 8.19 2.39
CA GLU A 72 1.44 6.81 2.71
C GLU A 72 1.35 5.99 1.42
N VAL A 73 2.48 5.39 1.04
CA VAL A 73 2.58 4.39 -0.02
C VAL A 73 2.53 3.04 0.67
N CYS A 74 1.53 2.24 0.35
CA CYS A 74 1.38 0.86 0.81
C CYS A 74 1.71 -0.08 -0.34
N GLU A 75 2.68 -0.94 -0.14
CA GLU A 75 3.01 -2.05 -1.04
C GLU A 75 2.42 -3.33 -0.45
N THR A 76 1.45 -3.94 -1.15
CA THR A 76 0.82 -5.19 -0.70
C THR A 76 1.80 -6.36 -0.78
N LEU A 77 1.44 -7.51 -0.20
CA LEU A 77 2.29 -8.71 -0.27
C LEU A 77 2.47 -9.22 -1.71
N GLU A 78 1.54 -8.88 -2.59
CA GLU A 78 1.55 -9.16 -4.02
C GLU A 78 2.35 -8.12 -4.83
N GLY A 79 2.87 -7.07 -4.17
CA GLY A 79 3.63 -5.98 -4.81
C GLY A 79 2.76 -4.90 -5.43
N GLU A 80 1.45 -4.88 -5.17
CA GLU A 80 0.57 -3.81 -5.65
C GLU A 80 0.76 -2.54 -4.83
N ILE A 81 0.68 -1.37 -5.48
CA ILE A 81 0.86 -0.08 -4.81
C ILE A 81 -0.50 0.59 -4.57
N LYS A 82 -0.79 0.92 -3.31
CA LYS A 82 -1.94 1.75 -2.92
C LYS A 82 -1.44 3.01 -2.22
N LEU A 83 -2.12 4.13 -2.44
CA LEU A 83 -1.75 5.42 -1.86
C LEU A 83 -2.82 5.89 -0.89
N PHE A 84 -2.41 6.40 0.27
CA PHE A 84 -3.32 6.88 1.29
C PHE A 84 -2.95 8.27 1.80
N TYR A 85 -3.97 9.07 2.07
CA TYR A 85 -3.86 10.33 2.79
C TYR A 85 -4.87 10.35 3.93
N LYS A 86 -4.39 10.41 5.18
CA LYS A 86 -5.23 10.36 6.40
C LYS A 86 -6.24 9.21 6.35
N ASP A 87 -5.72 8.00 6.12
CA ASP A 87 -6.48 6.74 6.01
C ASP A 87 -7.48 6.63 4.86
N LYS A 88 -7.55 7.63 3.98
CA LYS A 88 -8.37 7.57 2.77
C LYS A 88 -7.51 7.25 1.56
N GLU A 89 -7.97 6.30 0.75
CA GLU A 89 -7.30 5.93 -0.49
C GLU A 89 -7.31 7.09 -1.49
N VAL A 90 -6.16 7.32 -2.12
CA VAL A 90 -5.95 8.36 -3.12
C VAL A 90 -5.73 7.69 -4.47
N LEU A 91 -6.66 7.93 -5.40
CA LEU A 91 -6.50 7.48 -6.77
C LEU A 91 -5.34 8.21 -7.45
N TYR A 92 -4.68 7.52 -8.35
CA TYR A 92 -3.50 8.04 -9.02
C TYR A 92 -3.40 7.55 -10.47
N LYS A 93 -2.55 8.23 -11.24
CA LYS A 93 -2.04 7.74 -12.51
C LYS A 93 -0.53 7.60 -12.45
N THR A 94 -0.03 6.46 -12.93
CA THR A 94 1.39 6.12 -12.88
C THR A 94 2.08 6.37 -14.21
N TYR A 95 3.35 6.75 -14.12
CA TYR A 95 4.25 6.97 -15.25
C TYR A 95 5.62 6.38 -14.94
N VAL A 96 6.30 5.90 -15.98
CA VAL A 96 7.74 5.66 -15.88
C VAL A 96 8.43 7.02 -15.78
N LYS A 97 9.41 7.14 -14.88
CA LYS A 97 10.05 8.42 -14.55
C LYS A 97 10.62 9.15 -15.77
N ASP A 98 11.24 8.42 -16.69
CA ASP A 98 11.80 8.99 -17.93
C ASP A 98 10.73 9.54 -18.87
N GLU A 99 9.62 8.83 -19.03
CA GLU A 99 8.48 9.27 -19.84
C GLU A 99 7.84 10.53 -19.24
N PHE A 100 7.67 10.55 -17.92
CA PHE A 100 7.11 11.70 -17.22
C PHE A 100 7.96 12.96 -17.42
N ASN A 101 9.28 12.84 -17.31
CA ASN A 101 10.20 13.97 -17.50
C ASN A 101 10.15 14.50 -18.94
N ARG A 102 10.04 13.62 -19.94
CA ARG A 102 9.86 14.02 -21.35
C ARG A 102 8.55 14.79 -21.54
N LEU A 103 7.44 14.27 -21.03
CA LEU A 103 6.12 14.91 -21.12
C LEU A 103 6.10 16.29 -20.45
N LYS A 104 6.79 16.43 -19.31
CA LYS A 104 6.89 17.70 -18.60
C LYS A 104 7.63 18.75 -19.42
N LYS A 105 8.73 18.37 -20.07
CA LYS A 105 9.51 19.27 -20.94
C LYS A 105 8.69 19.86 -22.09
N TYR A 106 7.78 19.07 -22.69
CA TYR A 106 6.90 19.55 -23.77
C TYR A 106 5.79 20.50 -23.30
N ARG A 107 5.43 20.49 -22.02
CA ARG A 107 4.43 21.41 -21.45
C ARG A 107 4.98 22.78 -21.10
N ASP A 108 6.27 22.86 -20.86
CA ASP A 108 6.98 24.08 -20.44
C ASP A 108 7.65 24.82 -21.63
N THR A 109 7.45 24.34 -22.87
CA THR A 109 7.91 24.98 -24.12
C THR A 109 6.72 25.58 -24.87
#